data_AF-A0A7I8E2G4-F1
#
_entry.id   AF-A0A7I8E2G4-F1
#
_cell.length_a   1.000
_cell.length_b   1.000
_cell.length_c   1.000
_cell.angle_alpha   90.00
_cell.angle_beta   90.00
_cell.angle_gamma   90.00
#
_symmetry.space_group_name_H-M   'P 1'
#
loop_
_entity.id
_entity.type
_entity.pdbx_description
1 polymer ?
#
loop_
_entity_poly.entity_id
_entity_poly.type
_entity_poly.pdbx_seq_one_letter_code
_entity_poly.pdbx_strand_id
1 'polypeptide(L)'
;MKFSKDFYWGGAVAANQCEGAWNVDGRGMTRTDVTTGGTVNTPRMVTFIDKDGNKQKLPNHGFKLPEGAHFAVFDDELYPNHDGIDFYHHYKEDIALLKEMGFKMFRLSISWSRIYPTGEEDKPNQAGLDFYRNVFTELRNAGIEPLVSIWHFDTPLALEEKYGDWLDRKYIALYEKYVTTIFNEYKGLVKYWLTFNEINNTVNFIPDDASDEVYQEAYQHLHYQFVASARAVQIGHQIDPENKIGCMICGITYYPLTSDPEDILFNRSKWEKGIFYCGDVQCKGKYPTYAKRLWKEHNVKLDITEQDLEELKKGTVDMYTFSYYMSQAVTTHENDDAVSGNMSFGVRNPYLEYSDWGWALDPKGLRYYLEMIYDRYEKPLMVVENGLGAYDTVEEDGSIHDNYRIEYYRAHIEEMAKAIEDGVDLIGYTTWGCIDLVSAGTGEMRKRYGFIYVDKHDDGSGTMKRSRKDSFYWYKKVIASQGEDLD
;
A
#
# COMPACT_ATOMS: atom_id res chain seq x y z
N MET A 1 5.50 8.87 28.44
CA MET A 1 5.39 8.46 27.03
C MET A 1 6.74 8.59 26.39
N LYS A 2 7.38 7.51 25.98
CA LYS A 2 8.58 7.62 25.12
C LYS A 2 8.54 6.48 24.13
N PHE A 3 8.44 6.82 22.85
CA PHE A 3 8.82 5.91 21.79
C PHE A 3 10.26 5.44 22.05
N SER A 4 10.59 4.23 21.61
CA SER A 4 11.97 3.74 21.75
C SER A 4 12.95 4.72 21.11
N LYS A 5 14.17 4.84 21.65
CA LYS A 5 15.23 5.64 21.01
C LYS A 5 15.57 5.15 19.60
N ASP A 6 15.29 3.87 19.37
CA ASP A 6 15.52 3.18 18.10
C ASP A 6 14.23 3.11 17.25
N PHE A 7 13.19 3.87 17.60
CA PHE A 7 11.94 3.90 16.85
C PHE A 7 12.15 4.48 15.45
N TYR A 8 11.65 3.77 14.44
CA TYR A 8 11.78 4.17 13.04
C TYR A 8 10.72 5.19 12.64
N TRP A 9 11.04 6.47 12.83
CA TRP A 9 10.28 7.56 12.20
C TRP A 9 10.63 7.70 10.73
N GLY A 10 9.64 7.89 9.88
CA GLY A 10 9.89 7.97 8.44
C GLY A 10 8.67 8.36 7.60
N GLY A 11 8.77 8.05 6.32
CA GLY A 11 7.73 8.28 5.33
C GLY A 11 7.72 7.18 4.27
N ALA A 12 6.63 7.08 3.54
CA ALA A 12 6.35 6.02 2.60
C ALA A 12 5.89 6.57 1.24
N VAL A 13 6.34 5.95 0.17
CA VAL A 13 5.89 6.16 -1.21
C VAL A 13 5.76 4.82 -1.95
N ALA A 14 5.23 4.84 -3.16
CA ALA A 14 5.21 3.70 -4.07
C ALA A 14 5.79 4.09 -5.43
N ALA A 15 6.57 3.17 -6.04
CA ALA A 15 7.28 3.40 -7.29
C ALA A 15 6.37 3.94 -8.40
N ASN A 16 5.23 3.27 -8.61
CA ASN A 16 4.25 3.63 -9.62
C ASN A 16 3.59 5.00 -9.39
N GLN A 17 3.67 5.58 -8.19
CA GLN A 17 3.06 6.87 -7.86
C GLN A 17 4.05 8.04 -7.89
N CYS A 18 5.34 7.80 -7.63
CA CYS A 18 6.33 8.86 -7.51
C CYS A 18 7.46 8.82 -8.55
N GLU A 19 7.89 7.65 -9.02
CA GLU A 19 9.09 7.54 -9.85
C GLU A 19 8.97 8.26 -11.19
N GLY A 20 7.87 8.05 -11.91
CA GLY A 20 7.77 8.44 -13.30
C GLY A 20 8.71 7.65 -14.20
N ALA A 21 9.19 8.27 -15.29
CA ALA A 21 10.12 7.65 -16.23
C ALA A 21 9.66 6.24 -16.65
N TRP A 22 8.38 6.14 -17.00
CA TRP A 22 7.66 4.86 -17.10
C TRP A 22 8.21 3.92 -18.18
N ASN A 23 8.84 4.47 -19.22
CA ASN A 23 9.39 3.75 -20.37
C ASN A 23 10.91 3.98 -20.54
N VAL A 24 11.59 4.49 -19.51
CA VAL A 24 13.04 4.74 -19.51
C VAL A 24 13.79 3.49 -19.04
N ASP A 25 15.01 3.31 -19.54
CA ASP A 25 15.93 2.24 -19.13
C ASP A 25 15.35 0.83 -19.19
N GLY A 26 14.47 0.60 -20.16
CA GLY A 26 13.88 -0.71 -20.43
C GLY A 26 12.79 -1.12 -19.45
N ARG A 27 12.25 -0.21 -18.62
CA ARG A 27 11.08 -0.49 -17.78
C ARG A 27 9.88 -0.93 -18.63
N GLY A 28 9.26 -2.05 -18.27
CA GLY A 28 8.00 -2.49 -18.86
C GLY A 28 6.78 -1.78 -18.28
N MET A 29 5.65 -1.85 -18.98
CA MET A 29 4.39 -1.29 -18.47
C MET A 29 3.87 -2.04 -17.25
N THR A 30 3.15 -1.31 -16.42
CA THR A 30 2.32 -1.78 -15.32
C THR A 30 0.90 -1.25 -15.50
N ARG A 31 -0.06 -1.75 -14.71
CA ARG A 31 -1.46 -1.31 -14.76
C ARG A 31 -1.62 0.21 -14.73
N THR A 32 -0.87 0.90 -13.88
CA THR A 32 -0.94 2.37 -13.74
C THR A 32 -0.51 3.13 -15.00
N ASP A 33 0.31 2.53 -15.86
CA ASP A 33 0.79 3.16 -17.10
C ASP A 33 -0.28 3.18 -18.20
N VAL A 34 -1.35 2.40 -18.04
CA VAL A 34 -2.51 2.39 -18.93
C VAL A 34 -3.78 2.86 -18.23
N THR A 35 -3.63 3.56 -17.10
CA THR A 35 -4.74 4.06 -16.28
C THR A 35 -4.73 5.58 -16.23
N THR A 36 -5.77 6.22 -16.78
CA THR A 36 -5.90 7.67 -16.83
C THR A 36 -6.03 8.30 -15.44
N GLY A 37 -5.89 9.63 -15.38
CA GLY A 37 -6.36 10.42 -14.24
C GLY A 37 -7.89 10.32 -14.09
N GLY A 38 -8.36 10.41 -12.84
CA GLY A 38 -9.77 10.54 -12.46
C GLY A 38 -9.97 11.73 -11.54
N THR A 39 -11.10 11.78 -10.83
CA THR A 39 -11.40 12.79 -9.80
C THR A 39 -12.18 12.14 -8.66
N VAL A 40 -12.47 12.88 -7.60
CA VAL A 40 -13.41 12.41 -6.56
C VAL A 40 -14.78 11.98 -7.12
N ASN A 41 -15.19 12.51 -8.28
CA ASN A 41 -16.49 12.24 -8.91
C ASN A 41 -16.41 11.36 -10.15
N THR A 42 -15.22 11.04 -10.66
CA THR A 42 -15.04 10.29 -11.91
C THR A 42 -13.97 9.21 -11.73
N PRO A 43 -14.27 7.94 -12.07
CA PRO A 43 -13.29 6.87 -11.90
C PRO A 43 -12.09 7.08 -12.83
N ARG A 44 -10.95 6.52 -12.42
CA ARG A 44 -9.83 6.30 -13.33
C ARG A 44 -10.22 5.26 -14.38
N MET A 45 -9.76 5.43 -15.61
CA MET A 45 -10.12 4.55 -16.73
C MET A 45 -8.88 3.79 -17.23
N VAL A 46 -9.00 2.48 -17.41
CA VAL A 46 -7.99 1.64 -18.05
C VAL A 46 -8.21 1.65 -19.55
N THR A 47 -7.16 1.96 -20.31
CA THR A 47 -7.18 2.01 -21.78
C THR A 47 -6.67 0.72 -22.41
N PHE A 48 -7.35 0.26 -23.45
CA PHE A 48 -7.01 -0.97 -24.18
C PHE A 48 -7.55 -0.94 -25.61
N ILE A 49 -6.94 -1.71 -26.50
CA ILE A 49 -7.45 -1.94 -27.85
C ILE A 49 -8.22 -3.26 -27.85
N ASP A 50 -9.48 -3.23 -28.28
CA ASP A 50 -10.30 -4.44 -28.37
C ASP A 50 -9.86 -5.35 -29.52
N LYS A 51 -10.41 -6.58 -29.55
CA LYS A 51 -10.09 -7.59 -30.57
C LYS A 51 -10.35 -7.12 -32.02
N ASP A 52 -11.19 -6.10 -32.20
CA ASP A 52 -11.56 -5.55 -33.50
C ASP A 52 -10.67 -4.33 -33.88
N GLY A 53 -9.71 -3.98 -33.01
CA GLY A 53 -8.75 -2.90 -33.24
C GLY A 53 -9.23 -1.52 -32.79
N ASN A 54 -10.34 -1.42 -32.05
CA ASN A 54 -10.86 -0.13 -31.59
C ASN A 54 -10.28 0.26 -30.23
N LYS A 55 -10.01 1.56 -30.06
CA LYS A 55 -9.65 2.15 -28.76
C LYS A 55 -10.84 2.10 -27.80
N GLN A 56 -10.65 1.51 -26.63
CA GLN A 56 -11.66 1.40 -25.57
C GLN A 56 -11.09 1.86 -24.23
N LYS A 57 -11.98 2.25 -23.31
CA LYS A 57 -11.64 2.47 -21.91
C LYS A 57 -12.75 2.05 -20.96
N LEU A 58 -12.39 1.43 -19.83
CA LEU A 58 -13.32 0.99 -18.79
C LEU A 58 -12.83 1.44 -17.41
N PRO A 59 -13.72 1.59 -16.41
CA PRO A 59 -13.30 1.94 -15.04
C PRO A 59 -12.25 0.95 -14.51
N ASN A 60 -11.23 1.46 -13.83
CA ASN A 60 -10.13 0.64 -13.28
C ASN A 60 -10.62 -0.32 -12.19
N HIS A 61 -11.56 0.12 -11.35
CA HIS A 61 -12.10 -0.72 -10.29
C HIS A 61 -12.94 -1.86 -10.88
N GLY A 62 -12.63 -3.09 -10.51
CA GLY A 62 -13.27 -4.30 -11.06
C GLY A 62 -12.91 -4.58 -12.52
N PHE A 63 -11.90 -3.91 -13.09
CA PHE A 63 -11.51 -4.10 -14.47
C PHE A 63 -11.01 -5.52 -14.72
N LYS A 64 -11.51 -6.14 -15.79
CA LYS A 64 -10.91 -7.31 -16.44
C LYS A 64 -10.67 -6.97 -17.90
N LEU A 65 -9.51 -7.37 -18.42
CA LEU A 65 -9.19 -7.16 -19.83
C LEU A 65 -10.13 -8.06 -20.67
N PRO A 66 -10.89 -7.50 -21.62
CA PRO A 66 -11.74 -8.33 -22.47
C PRO A 66 -10.94 -9.35 -23.28
N GLU A 67 -11.53 -10.50 -23.55
CA GLU A 67 -10.86 -11.56 -24.33
C GLU A 67 -10.43 -11.04 -25.71
N GLY A 68 -9.16 -11.24 -26.05
CA GLY A 68 -8.55 -10.80 -27.30
C GLY A 68 -8.20 -9.30 -27.36
N ALA A 69 -8.46 -8.54 -26.30
CA ALA A 69 -7.96 -7.18 -26.16
C ALA A 69 -6.50 -7.17 -25.69
N HIS A 70 -5.82 -6.05 -25.88
CA HIS A 70 -4.48 -5.79 -25.33
C HIS A 70 -4.42 -4.38 -24.75
N PHE A 71 -3.64 -4.21 -23.70
CA PHE A 71 -3.49 -2.89 -23.08
C PHE A 71 -2.81 -1.91 -24.03
N ALA A 72 -3.19 -0.64 -23.94
CA ALA A 72 -2.64 0.38 -24.81
C ALA A 72 -2.62 1.75 -24.14
N VAL A 73 -1.58 2.52 -24.45
CA VAL A 73 -1.48 3.95 -24.17
C VAL A 73 -2.05 4.72 -25.36
N PHE A 74 -2.87 5.72 -25.09
CA PHE A 74 -3.46 6.58 -26.11
C PHE A 74 -2.86 7.99 -26.04
N ASP A 75 -2.35 8.50 -27.17
CA ASP A 75 -1.73 9.83 -27.25
C ASP A 75 -2.66 10.99 -26.88
N ASP A 76 -3.98 10.75 -26.89
CA ASP A 76 -5.04 11.71 -26.56
C ASP A 76 -5.52 11.63 -25.10
N GLU A 77 -4.88 10.81 -24.26
CA GLU A 77 -5.21 10.63 -22.83
C GLU A 77 -4.04 11.04 -21.92
N LEU A 78 -4.35 11.46 -20.69
CA LEU A 78 -3.35 11.81 -19.68
C LEU A 78 -3.18 10.68 -18.66
N TYR A 79 -1.94 10.20 -18.53
CA TYR A 79 -1.54 9.15 -17.60
C TYR A 79 -0.64 9.74 -16.51
N PRO A 80 -1.18 10.14 -15.34
CA PRO A 80 -0.42 10.92 -14.36
C PRO A 80 0.82 10.19 -13.81
N ASN A 81 0.78 8.85 -13.80
CA ASN A 81 1.84 7.97 -13.34
C ASN A 81 3.05 7.92 -14.29
N HIS A 82 2.89 8.29 -15.58
CA HIS A 82 3.98 8.28 -16.56
C HIS A 82 5.16 9.15 -16.12
N ASP A 83 4.84 10.33 -15.60
CA ASP A 83 5.83 11.26 -15.04
C ASP A 83 5.95 11.15 -13.52
N GLY A 84 4.94 10.61 -12.81
CA GLY A 84 4.94 10.54 -11.35
C GLY A 84 5.18 11.92 -10.72
N ILE A 85 6.23 12.05 -9.92
CA ILE A 85 6.82 13.36 -9.56
C ILE A 85 8.27 13.47 -10.04
N ASP A 86 8.65 12.60 -10.97
CA ASP A 86 10.00 12.43 -11.47
C ASP A 86 11.03 12.10 -10.37
N PHE A 87 10.61 11.33 -9.36
CA PHE A 87 11.53 10.86 -8.31
C PHE A 87 12.68 10.03 -8.92
N TYR A 88 12.47 9.39 -10.07
CA TYR A 88 13.51 8.65 -10.78
C TYR A 88 14.75 9.52 -11.08
N HIS A 89 14.56 10.79 -11.45
CA HIS A 89 15.69 11.72 -11.67
C HIS A 89 16.01 12.59 -10.43
N HIS A 90 15.06 12.77 -9.51
CA HIS A 90 15.18 13.68 -8.36
C HIS A 90 15.42 13.01 -6.99
N TYR A 91 15.62 11.67 -6.95
CA TYR A 91 15.71 10.95 -5.67
C TYR A 91 16.80 11.48 -4.74
N LYS A 92 17.90 12.04 -5.26
CA LYS A 92 18.98 12.57 -4.41
C LYS A 92 18.54 13.83 -3.68
N GLU A 93 17.91 14.76 -4.39
CA GLU A 93 17.36 15.99 -3.82
C GLU A 93 16.23 15.65 -2.84
N ASP A 94 15.38 14.70 -3.19
CA ASP A 94 14.26 14.26 -2.36
C ASP A 94 14.78 13.59 -1.07
N ILE A 95 15.75 12.67 -1.14
CA ILE A 95 16.37 12.04 0.04
C ILE A 95 17.08 13.07 0.93
N ALA A 96 17.70 14.10 0.35
CA ALA A 96 18.30 15.18 1.14
C ALA A 96 17.25 15.92 2.00
N LEU A 97 16.03 16.12 1.48
CA LEU A 97 14.92 16.69 2.25
C LEU A 97 14.44 15.74 3.35
N LEU A 98 14.36 14.44 3.09
CA LEU A 98 14.01 13.43 4.11
C LEU A 98 15.03 13.42 5.26
N LYS A 99 16.32 13.50 4.90
CA LYS A 99 17.42 13.60 5.87
C LYS A 99 17.32 14.88 6.70
N GLU A 100 16.95 15.99 6.07
CA GLU A 100 16.78 17.28 6.77
C GLU A 100 15.66 17.23 7.82
N MET A 101 14.59 16.48 7.55
CA MET A 101 13.54 16.19 8.54
C MET A 101 14.01 15.24 9.64
N GLY A 102 15.10 14.50 9.42
CA GLY A 102 15.67 13.58 10.39
C GLY A 102 15.16 12.14 10.30
N PHE A 103 14.57 11.76 9.17
CA PHE A 103 14.04 10.42 8.93
C PHE A 103 15.04 9.34 9.34
N LYS A 104 14.52 8.26 9.94
CA LYS A 104 15.26 7.04 10.28
C LYS A 104 14.97 5.91 9.33
N MET A 105 13.80 5.93 8.71
CA MET A 105 13.37 4.95 7.72
C MET A 105 12.69 5.63 6.54
N PHE A 106 12.84 5.06 5.35
CA PHE A 106 12.06 5.46 4.18
C PHE A 106 11.53 4.22 3.49
N ARG A 107 10.19 4.18 3.36
CA ARG A 107 9.50 3.10 2.69
C ARG A 107 9.26 3.44 1.23
N LEU A 108 9.62 2.51 0.36
CA LEU A 108 9.38 2.58 -1.07
C LEU A 108 9.15 1.18 -1.64
N SER A 109 8.63 1.09 -2.86
CA SER A 109 8.54 -0.19 -3.57
C SER A 109 9.61 -0.31 -4.65
N ILE A 110 9.97 -1.54 -4.99
CA ILE A 110 10.70 -1.82 -6.24
C ILE A 110 9.64 -2.09 -7.31
N SER A 111 9.70 -1.36 -8.42
CA SER A 111 8.90 -1.65 -9.61
C SER A 111 9.34 -2.98 -10.22
N TRP A 112 8.49 -4.01 -10.17
CA TRP A 112 8.79 -5.32 -10.75
C TRP A 112 9.11 -5.19 -12.24
N SER A 113 8.35 -4.37 -12.97
CA SER A 113 8.58 -4.12 -14.40
C SER A 113 9.89 -3.36 -14.72
N ARG A 114 10.58 -2.78 -13.73
CA ARG A 114 11.96 -2.29 -13.94
C ARG A 114 12.98 -3.42 -13.90
N ILE A 115 12.72 -4.47 -13.13
CA ILE A 115 13.66 -5.60 -12.97
C ILE A 115 13.39 -6.68 -14.01
N TYR A 116 12.12 -7.01 -14.25
CA TYR A 116 11.66 -7.95 -15.27
C TYR A 116 10.54 -7.29 -16.08
N PRO A 117 10.86 -6.59 -17.19
CA PRO A 117 9.90 -5.79 -17.96
C PRO A 117 8.62 -6.51 -18.39
N THR A 118 8.75 -7.77 -18.79
CA THR A 118 7.63 -8.65 -19.12
C THR A 118 7.35 -9.66 -18.01
N GLY A 119 8.23 -9.78 -17.02
CA GLY A 119 8.18 -10.79 -15.96
C GLY A 119 8.86 -12.12 -16.33
N GLU A 120 8.97 -12.42 -17.63
CA GLU A 120 9.40 -13.72 -18.13
C GLU A 120 10.89 -13.79 -18.53
N GLU A 121 11.61 -12.68 -18.56
CA GLU A 121 13.01 -12.66 -19.01
C GLU A 121 13.88 -13.62 -18.20
N ASP A 122 14.85 -14.26 -18.86
CA ASP A 122 15.81 -15.15 -18.19
C ASP A 122 16.78 -14.36 -17.28
N LYS A 123 17.06 -13.10 -17.63
CA LYS A 123 17.97 -12.21 -16.90
C LYS A 123 17.25 -10.92 -16.52
N PRO A 124 17.53 -10.37 -15.33
CA PRO A 124 16.97 -9.09 -14.94
C PRO A 124 17.54 -7.95 -15.80
N ASN A 125 16.80 -6.86 -15.88
CA ASN A 125 17.25 -5.61 -16.44
C ASN A 125 18.24 -4.92 -15.50
N GLN A 126 19.51 -4.82 -15.91
CA GLN A 126 20.58 -4.27 -15.08
C GLN A 126 20.36 -2.80 -14.73
N ALA A 127 19.83 -1.98 -15.65
CA ALA A 127 19.59 -0.57 -15.38
C ALA A 127 18.54 -0.37 -14.26
N GLY A 128 17.52 -1.23 -14.22
CA GLY A 128 16.57 -1.29 -13.12
C GLY A 128 17.23 -1.64 -11.79
N LEU A 129 18.12 -2.65 -11.77
CA LEU A 129 18.87 -3.02 -10.56
C LEU A 129 19.77 -1.89 -10.07
N ASP A 130 20.50 -1.25 -11.00
CA ASP A 130 21.42 -0.15 -10.70
C ASP A 130 20.67 1.07 -10.13
N PHE A 131 19.48 1.38 -10.66
CA PHE A 131 18.63 2.46 -10.14
C PHE A 131 18.32 2.27 -8.65
N TYR A 132 17.74 1.14 -8.25
CA TYR A 132 17.42 0.91 -6.83
C TYR A 132 18.66 0.75 -5.97
N ARG A 133 19.74 0.14 -6.48
CA ARG A 133 21.03 0.10 -5.78
C ARG A 133 21.50 1.52 -5.43
N ASN A 134 21.39 2.46 -6.38
CA ASN A 134 21.76 3.85 -6.16
C ASN A 134 20.84 4.55 -5.15
N VAL A 135 19.52 4.35 -5.26
CA VAL A 135 18.54 4.90 -4.30
C VAL A 135 18.81 4.39 -2.88
N PHE A 136 18.95 3.08 -2.70
CA PHE A 136 19.21 2.48 -1.39
C PHE A 136 20.58 2.89 -0.83
N THR A 137 21.60 3.02 -1.69
CA THR A 137 22.91 3.53 -1.26
C THR A 137 22.81 4.98 -0.80
N GLU A 138 22.05 5.83 -1.49
CA GLU A 138 21.82 7.22 -1.09
C GLU A 138 21.07 7.30 0.25
N LEU A 139 20.03 6.47 0.46
CA LEU A 139 19.34 6.36 1.75
C LEU A 139 20.32 5.97 2.88
N ARG A 140 21.15 4.96 2.66
CA ARG A 140 22.14 4.52 3.67
C ARG A 140 23.18 5.59 3.95
N ASN A 141 23.65 6.31 2.93
CA ASN A 141 24.55 7.46 3.08
C ASN A 141 23.88 8.63 3.85
N ALA A 142 22.57 8.77 3.71
CA ALA A 142 21.78 9.71 4.48
C ALA A 142 21.53 9.27 5.93
N GLY A 143 21.85 8.02 6.30
CA GLY A 143 21.55 7.43 7.60
C GLY A 143 20.09 7.00 7.74
N ILE A 144 19.43 6.69 6.61
CA ILE A 144 18.03 6.30 6.51
C ILE A 144 17.97 4.83 6.12
N GLU A 145 17.25 4.02 6.90
CA GLU A 145 17.03 2.60 6.64
C GLU A 145 15.96 2.41 5.55
N PRO A 146 16.23 1.67 4.46
CA PRO A 146 15.20 1.33 3.49
C PRO A 146 14.22 0.29 4.05
N LEU A 147 12.93 0.55 3.90
CA LEU A 147 11.85 -0.44 4.04
C LEU A 147 11.24 -0.70 2.65
N VAL A 148 11.40 -1.91 2.12
CA VAL A 148 11.10 -2.15 0.71
C VAL A 148 9.87 -3.03 0.53
N SER A 149 8.83 -2.50 -0.09
CA SER A 149 7.71 -3.29 -0.62
C SER A 149 8.14 -3.96 -1.92
N ILE A 150 8.15 -5.29 -1.96
CA ILE A 150 8.57 -6.07 -3.13
C ILE A 150 7.56 -5.93 -4.27
N TRP A 151 6.27 -5.94 -3.93
CA TRP A 151 5.15 -5.72 -4.85
C TRP A 151 4.18 -4.69 -4.28
N HIS A 152 3.84 -3.69 -5.08
CA HIS A 152 2.94 -2.59 -4.71
C HIS A 152 2.01 -2.24 -5.88
N PHE A 153 1.10 -3.17 -6.20
CA PHE A 153 0.11 -3.04 -7.29
C PHE A 153 0.76 -2.80 -8.67
N ASP A 154 1.94 -3.37 -8.90
CA ASP A 154 2.84 -3.02 -10.01
C ASP A 154 3.30 -4.25 -10.81
N THR A 155 2.41 -5.24 -10.95
CA THR A 155 2.67 -6.42 -11.80
C THR A 155 3.03 -5.97 -13.23
N PRO A 156 4.05 -6.58 -13.86
CA PRO A 156 4.33 -6.35 -15.28
C PRO A 156 3.09 -6.67 -16.13
N LEU A 157 2.65 -5.69 -16.93
CA LEU A 157 1.38 -5.74 -17.65
C LEU A 157 1.34 -6.89 -18.68
N ALA A 158 2.51 -7.30 -19.18
CA ALA A 158 2.63 -8.46 -20.06
C ALA A 158 2.21 -9.78 -19.37
N LEU A 159 2.45 -9.92 -18.06
CA LEU A 159 1.96 -11.07 -17.29
C LEU A 159 0.45 -10.99 -17.12
N GLU A 160 -0.07 -9.81 -16.80
CA GLU A 160 -1.51 -9.62 -16.62
C GLU A 160 -2.29 -9.96 -17.89
N GLU A 161 -1.80 -9.52 -19.05
CA GLU A 161 -2.41 -9.79 -20.35
C GLU A 161 -2.32 -11.29 -20.73
N LYS A 162 -1.20 -11.95 -20.43
CA LYS A 162 -0.96 -13.34 -20.85
C LYS A 162 -1.60 -14.37 -19.93
N TYR A 163 -1.68 -14.08 -18.63
CA TYR A 163 -2.01 -15.06 -17.59
C TYR A 163 -3.17 -14.65 -16.69
N GLY A 164 -3.72 -13.43 -16.83
CA GLY A 164 -4.88 -12.97 -16.08
C GLY A 164 -4.55 -12.64 -14.62
N ASP A 165 -3.65 -11.68 -14.40
CA ASP A 165 -3.09 -11.32 -13.08
C ASP A 165 -2.75 -12.57 -12.24
N TRP A 166 -2.79 -12.54 -10.91
CA TRP A 166 -2.45 -13.65 -10.02
C TRP A 166 -3.43 -14.86 -10.05
N LEU A 167 -4.15 -15.10 -11.15
CA LEU A 167 -5.02 -16.27 -11.32
C LEU A 167 -4.30 -17.51 -11.86
N ASP A 168 -3.07 -17.38 -12.36
CA ASP A 168 -2.23 -18.50 -12.80
C ASP A 168 -1.18 -18.85 -11.72
N ARG A 169 -1.09 -20.14 -11.37
CA ARG A 169 -0.11 -20.66 -10.39
C ARG A 169 1.34 -20.34 -10.77
N LYS A 170 1.64 -20.11 -12.05
CA LYS A 170 2.98 -19.72 -12.53
C LYS A 170 3.51 -18.43 -11.91
N TYR A 171 2.64 -17.53 -11.46
CA TYR A 171 3.08 -16.31 -10.77
C TYR A 171 3.91 -16.60 -9.54
N ILE A 172 3.69 -17.73 -8.85
CA ILE A 172 4.52 -18.15 -7.72
C ILE A 172 5.98 -18.27 -8.16
N ALA A 173 6.25 -18.95 -9.27
CA ALA A 173 7.62 -19.15 -9.77
C ALA A 173 8.22 -17.88 -10.38
N LEU A 174 7.41 -17.06 -11.05
CA LEU A 174 7.86 -15.77 -11.61
C LEU A 174 8.26 -14.80 -10.48
N TYR A 175 7.45 -14.73 -9.42
CA TYR A 175 7.75 -13.95 -8.23
C TYR A 175 8.95 -14.53 -7.48
N GLU A 176 9.06 -15.85 -7.37
CA GLU A 176 10.24 -16.52 -6.77
C GLU A 176 11.55 -16.11 -7.45
N LYS A 177 11.57 -16.09 -8.78
CA LYS A 177 12.71 -15.60 -9.58
C LYS A 177 13.01 -14.13 -9.28
N TYR A 178 11.97 -13.29 -9.25
CA TYR A 178 12.10 -11.87 -8.94
C TYR A 178 12.65 -11.61 -7.53
N VAL A 179 12.06 -12.22 -6.49
CA VAL A 179 12.52 -12.04 -5.11
C VAL A 179 13.92 -12.57 -4.89
N THR A 180 14.27 -13.71 -5.48
CA THR A 180 15.63 -14.26 -5.42
C THR A 180 16.64 -13.26 -5.99
N THR A 181 16.30 -12.60 -7.10
CA THR A 181 17.16 -11.60 -7.73
C THR A 181 17.39 -10.40 -6.81
N ILE A 182 16.32 -9.77 -6.32
CA ILE A 182 16.44 -8.55 -5.50
C ILE A 182 17.05 -8.82 -4.12
N PHE A 183 16.77 -9.97 -3.50
CA PHE A 183 17.40 -10.33 -2.23
C PHE A 183 18.90 -10.53 -2.38
N ASN A 184 19.36 -11.15 -3.48
CA ASN A 184 20.80 -11.27 -3.75
C ASN A 184 21.43 -9.91 -4.08
N GLU A 185 20.78 -9.13 -4.94
CA GLU A 185 21.30 -7.84 -5.41
C GLU A 185 21.49 -6.84 -4.26
N TYR A 186 20.51 -6.76 -3.36
CA TYR A 186 20.45 -5.75 -2.30
C TYR A 186 20.80 -6.30 -0.92
N LYS A 187 21.40 -7.50 -0.85
CA LYS A 187 21.89 -8.10 0.39
C LYS A 187 22.80 -7.13 1.14
N GLY A 188 22.53 -6.95 2.44
CA GLY A 188 23.25 -6.02 3.31
C GLY A 188 22.97 -4.53 3.07
N LEU A 189 22.25 -4.17 1.99
CA LEU A 189 21.85 -2.80 1.70
C LEU A 189 20.41 -2.52 2.18
N VAL A 190 19.56 -3.53 2.12
CA VAL A 190 18.17 -3.49 2.61
C VAL A 190 17.96 -4.61 3.62
N LYS A 191 17.45 -4.25 4.80
CA LYS A 191 17.14 -5.19 5.88
C LYS A 191 15.65 -5.47 6.02
N TYR A 192 14.80 -4.48 5.77
CA TYR A 192 13.36 -4.57 6.00
C TYR A 192 12.60 -4.68 4.69
N TRP A 193 11.75 -5.70 4.60
CA TRP A 193 11.02 -6.05 3.38
C TRP A 193 9.55 -6.31 3.66
N LEU A 194 8.69 -5.99 2.71
CA LEU A 194 7.26 -6.33 2.71
C LEU A 194 6.93 -7.08 1.43
N THR A 195 6.18 -8.18 1.51
CA THR A 195 5.91 -9.02 0.34
C THR A 195 4.90 -8.41 -0.63
N PHE A 196 3.64 -8.29 -0.20
CA PHE A 196 2.54 -7.75 -1.01
C PHE A 196 1.87 -6.59 -0.28
N ASN A 197 1.88 -5.41 -0.88
CA ASN A 197 1.16 -4.25 -0.36
C ASN A 197 -0.36 -4.52 -0.27
N GLU A 198 -0.94 -4.21 0.89
CA GLU A 198 -2.37 -4.26 1.18
C GLU A 198 -3.08 -5.48 0.57
N ILE A 199 -2.48 -6.66 0.79
CA ILE A 199 -2.88 -7.91 0.14
C ILE A 199 -4.38 -8.24 0.33
N ASN A 200 -4.97 -7.80 1.44
CA ASN A 200 -6.39 -7.99 1.75
C ASN A 200 -7.36 -7.15 0.90
N ASN A 201 -6.86 -6.17 0.12
CA ASN A 201 -7.70 -5.39 -0.80
C ASN A 201 -8.40 -6.28 -1.82
N THR A 202 -7.78 -7.41 -2.20
CA THR A 202 -8.35 -8.42 -3.11
C THR A 202 -9.71 -8.94 -2.66
N VAL A 203 -9.99 -8.97 -1.34
CA VAL A 203 -11.30 -9.40 -0.80
C VAL A 203 -12.09 -8.27 -0.13
N ASN A 204 -11.43 -7.20 0.31
CA ASN A 204 -12.08 -6.07 0.97
C ASN A 204 -12.92 -5.22 0.03
N PHE A 205 -12.49 -5.11 -1.23
CA PHE A 205 -13.12 -4.24 -2.21
C PHE A 205 -13.92 -5.01 -3.25
N ILE A 206 -14.29 -6.26 -2.95
CA ILE A 206 -15.29 -6.99 -3.74
C ILE A 206 -16.67 -6.38 -3.42
N PRO A 207 -17.45 -5.97 -4.43
CA PRO A 207 -18.82 -5.51 -4.23
C PRO A 207 -19.69 -6.56 -3.51
N ASP A 208 -20.60 -6.12 -2.65
CA ASP A 208 -21.45 -7.04 -1.87
C ASP A 208 -22.37 -7.90 -2.78
N ASP A 209 -22.69 -7.43 -3.98
CA ASP A 209 -23.49 -8.12 -5.00
C ASP A 209 -22.67 -8.88 -6.06
N ALA A 210 -21.35 -9.01 -5.86
CA ALA A 210 -20.48 -9.74 -6.77
C ALA A 210 -20.82 -11.24 -6.86
N SER A 211 -20.57 -11.84 -8.03
CA SER A 211 -20.84 -13.25 -8.25
C SER A 211 -19.87 -14.16 -7.48
N ASP A 212 -20.29 -15.41 -7.25
CA ASP A 212 -19.43 -16.46 -6.67
C ASP A 212 -18.11 -16.64 -7.45
N GLU A 213 -18.11 -16.37 -8.76
CA GLU A 213 -16.90 -16.42 -9.60
C GLU A 213 -15.87 -15.36 -9.21
N VAL A 214 -16.30 -14.13 -8.91
CA VAL A 214 -15.40 -13.06 -8.43
C VAL A 214 -14.77 -13.45 -7.09
N TYR A 215 -15.55 -14.05 -6.19
CA TYR A 215 -15.04 -14.55 -4.91
C TYR A 215 -14.08 -15.73 -5.09
N GLN A 216 -14.40 -16.67 -5.97
CA GLN A 216 -13.55 -17.80 -6.32
C GLN A 216 -12.18 -17.33 -6.83
N GLU A 217 -12.16 -16.38 -7.76
CA GLU A 217 -10.95 -15.77 -8.29
C GLU A 217 -10.15 -15.05 -7.21
N ALA A 218 -10.80 -14.19 -6.41
CA ALA A 218 -10.14 -13.42 -5.37
C ALA A 218 -9.46 -14.30 -4.30
N TYR A 219 -10.12 -15.36 -3.85
CA TYR A 219 -9.49 -16.29 -2.90
C TYR A 219 -8.39 -17.16 -3.55
N GLN A 220 -8.51 -17.48 -4.84
CA GLN A 220 -7.45 -18.21 -5.56
C GLN A 220 -6.21 -17.33 -5.77
N HIS A 221 -6.41 -16.07 -6.15
CA HIS A 221 -5.40 -15.02 -6.21
C HIS A 221 -4.66 -14.93 -4.88
N LEU A 222 -5.40 -14.75 -3.78
CA LEU A 222 -4.83 -14.68 -2.45
C LEU A 222 -4.04 -15.94 -2.08
N HIS A 223 -4.55 -17.14 -2.40
CA HIS A 223 -3.81 -18.37 -2.13
C HIS A 223 -2.42 -18.37 -2.77
N TYR A 224 -2.33 -18.04 -4.06
CA TYR A 224 -1.03 -17.99 -4.74
C TYR A 224 -0.11 -16.91 -4.18
N GLN A 225 -0.64 -15.74 -3.83
CA GLN A 225 0.14 -14.69 -3.16
C GLN A 225 0.62 -15.12 -1.77
N PHE A 226 -0.18 -15.86 -0.99
CA PHE A 226 0.25 -16.38 0.31
C PHE A 226 1.41 -17.36 0.17
N VAL A 227 1.32 -18.29 -0.80
CA VAL A 227 2.41 -19.24 -1.06
C VAL A 227 3.67 -18.51 -1.55
N ALA A 228 3.52 -17.56 -2.48
CA ALA A 228 4.63 -16.74 -2.97
C ALA A 228 5.28 -15.91 -1.85
N SER A 229 4.47 -15.32 -0.96
CA SER A 229 4.94 -14.59 0.22
C SER A 229 5.72 -15.50 1.16
N ALA A 230 5.21 -16.69 1.46
CA ALA A 230 5.87 -17.64 2.34
C ALA A 230 7.20 -18.15 1.76
N ARG A 231 7.29 -18.33 0.43
CA ARG A 231 8.56 -18.64 -0.25
C ARG A 231 9.53 -17.46 -0.21
N ALA A 232 9.05 -16.24 -0.41
CA ALA A 232 9.89 -15.04 -0.32
C ALA A 232 10.49 -14.87 1.09
N VAL A 233 9.73 -15.14 2.14
CA VAL A 233 10.24 -15.17 3.52
C VAL A 233 11.41 -16.16 3.65
N GLN A 234 11.19 -17.40 3.23
CA GLN A 234 12.21 -18.45 3.31
C GLN A 234 13.47 -18.11 2.50
N ILE A 235 13.30 -17.64 1.26
CA ILE A 235 14.42 -17.25 0.38
C ILE A 235 15.18 -16.08 0.97
N GLY A 236 14.48 -15.06 1.46
CA GLY A 236 15.09 -13.89 2.06
C GLY A 236 15.93 -14.25 3.28
N HIS A 237 15.44 -15.11 4.18
CA HIS A 237 16.21 -15.61 5.33
C HIS A 237 17.38 -16.51 4.95
N GLN A 238 17.25 -17.32 3.90
CA GLN A 238 18.34 -18.16 3.38
C GLN A 238 19.48 -17.31 2.79
N ILE A 239 19.14 -16.24 2.07
CA ILE A 239 20.12 -15.34 1.46
C ILE A 239 20.77 -14.46 2.54
N ASP A 240 19.98 -13.90 3.44
CA ASP A 240 20.46 -13.09 4.56
C ASP A 240 19.57 -13.27 5.80
N PRO A 241 20.08 -13.93 6.87
CA PRO A 241 19.31 -14.17 8.08
C PRO A 241 19.01 -12.89 8.88
N GLU A 242 19.63 -11.75 8.54
CA GLU A 242 19.32 -10.45 9.15
C GLU A 242 18.06 -9.80 8.60
N ASN A 243 17.54 -10.30 7.46
CA ASN A 243 16.31 -9.80 6.86
C ASN A 243 15.14 -9.87 7.84
N LYS A 244 14.32 -8.82 7.84
CA LYS A 244 13.02 -8.74 8.52
C LYS A 244 11.94 -8.58 7.48
N ILE A 245 11.14 -9.62 7.31
CA ILE A 245 10.18 -9.73 6.21
C ILE A 245 8.77 -9.72 6.79
N GLY A 246 8.01 -8.67 6.48
CA GLY A 246 6.67 -8.43 6.97
C GLY A 246 5.58 -8.74 5.95
N CYS A 247 4.36 -8.94 6.45
CA CYS A 247 3.16 -8.76 5.63
C CYS A 247 2.86 -7.26 5.52
N MET A 248 1.96 -6.88 4.61
CA MET A 248 1.38 -5.53 4.57
C MET A 248 -0.14 -5.63 4.39
N ILE A 249 -0.89 -5.13 5.36
CA ILE A 249 -2.35 -5.22 5.43
C ILE A 249 -2.97 -3.82 5.34
N CYS A 250 -4.01 -3.65 4.52
CA CYS A 250 -4.88 -2.48 4.58
C CYS A 250 -5.62 -2.51 5.92
N GLY A 251 -5.20 -1.68 6.86
CA GLY A 251 -5.76 -1.65 8.21
C GLY A 251 -7.03 -0.80 8.26
N ILE A 252 -8.14 -1.46 8.51
CA ILE A 252 -9.44 -0.84 8.75
C ILE A 252 -9.96 -1.34 10.09
N THR A 253 -10.26 -0.41 10.98
CA THR A 253 -10.97 -0.72 12.23
C THR A 253 -12.46 -0.80 11.94
N TYR A 254 -13.08 -1.96 12.16
CA TYR A 254 -14.53 -2.11 12.05
C TYR A 254 -15.18 -1.98 13.42
N TYR A 255 -16.18 -1.10 13.54
CA TYR A 255 -17.07 -1.00 14.70
C TYR A 255 -18.47 -1.52 14.36
N PRO A 256 -19.14 -2.24 15.27
CA PRO A 256 -20.58 -2.46 15.14
C PRO A 256 -21.29 -1.12 15.40
N LEU A 257 -22.27 -0.75 14.57
CA LEU A 257 -23.03 0.49 14.76
C LEU A 257 -23.83 0.46 16.06
N THR A 258 -24.36 -0.71 16.43
CA THR A 258 -25.18 -0.91 17.62
C THR A 258 -24.68 -2.08 18.47
N SER A 259 -25.24 -2.22 19.67
CA SER A 259 -25.02 -3.41 20.51
C SER A 259 -25.95 -4.58 20.18
N ASP A 260 -26.66 -4.55 19.04
CA ASP A 260 -27.45 -5.69 18.57
C ASP A 260 -26.51 -6.88 18.33
N PRO A 261 -26.78 -8.08 18.90
CA PRO A 261 -26.01 -9.29 18.62
C PRO A 261 -25.77 -9.56 17.13
N GLU A 262 -26.70 -9.21 16.23
CA GLU A 262 -26.50 -9.36 14.78
C GLU A 262 -25.42 -8.42 14.25
N ASP A 263 -25.37 -7.16 14.72
CA ASP A 263 -24.30 -6.21 14.41
C ASP A 263 -22.95 -6.69 14.96
N ILE A 264 -22.93 -7.29 16.16
CA ILE A 264 -21.71 -7.87 16.75
C ILE A 264 -21.18 -9.03 15.88
N LEU A 265 -22.05 -9.95 15.44
CA LEU A 265 -21.66 -11.07 14.59
C LEU A 265 -21.22 -10.61 13.19
N PHE A 266 -21.90 -9.60 12.63
CA PHE A 266 -21.54 -9.02 11.35
C PHE A 266 -20.18 -8.31 11.41
N ASN A 267 -19.95 -7.52 12.46
CA ASN A 267 -18.66 -6.88 12.73
C ASN A 267 -17.52 -7.90 12.83
N ARG A 268 -17.74 -8.99 13.58
CA ARG A 268 -16.77 -10.08 13.66
C ARG A 268 -16.46 -10.67 12.28
N SER A 269 -17.49 -10.90 11.44
CA SER A 269 -17.31 -11.40 10.08
C SER A 269 -16.48 -10.46 9.22
N LYS A 270 -16.70 -9.14 9.34
CA LYS A 270 -15.91 -8.11 8.63
C LYS A 270 -14.44 -8.11 9.07
N TRP A 271 -14.14 -8.21 10.36
CA TRP A 271 -12.76 -8.41 10.85
C TRP A 271 -12.13 -9.70 10.32
N GLU A 272 -12.86 -10.82 10.38
CA GLU A 272 -12.39 -12.13 9.95
C GLU A 272 -12.07 -12.17 8.45
N LYS A 273 -12.97 -11.64 7.59
CA LYS A 273 -12.77 -11.53 6.13
C LYS A 273 -11.69 -10.50 5.80
N GLY A 274 -11.80 -9.30 6.38
CA GLY A 274 -11.08 -8.14 5.88
C GLY A 274 -9.69 -7.94 6.46
N ILE A 275 -9.41 -8.43 7.67
CA ILE A 275 -8.11 -8.23 8.33
C ILE A 275 -7.47 -9.57 8.68
N PHE A 276 -8.20 -10.41 9.42
CA PHE A 276 -7.61 -11.60 10.02
C PHE A 276 -7.35 -12.71 9.02
N TYR A 277 -8.11 -12.84 7.91
CA TYR A 277 -7.86 -13.91 6.93
C TYR A 277 -6.43 -13.85 6.38
N CYS A 278 -6.04 -12.71 5.82
CA CYS A 278 -4.69 -12.51 5.28
C CYS A 278 -3.62 -12.46 6.39
N GLY A 279 -3.94 -11.84 7.53
CA GLY A 279 -3.03 -11.77 8.68
C GLY A 279 -2.73 -13.14 9.28
N ASP A 280 -3.75 -13.98 9.49
CA ASP A 280 -3.62 -15.32 10.08
C ASP A 280 -2.79 -16.24 9.17
N VAL A 281 -3.02 -16.22 7.85
CA VAL A 281 -2.25 -17.07 6.93
C VAL A 281 -0.76 -16.69 6.98
N GLN A 282 -0.43 -15.40 6.92
CA GLN A 282 0.96 -14.94 6.89
C GLN A 282 1.66 -15.00 8.26
N CYS A 283 0.94 -14.79 9.36
CA CYS A 283 1.54 -14.75 10.70
C CYS A 283 1.53 -16.12 11.40
N LYS A 284 0.53 -16.95 11.13
CA LYS A 284 0.33 -18.27 11.78
C LYS A 284 0.64 -19.44 10.84
N GLY A 285 0.90 -19.17 9.56
CA GLY A 285 1.30 -20.17 8.56
C GLY A 285 0.23 -21.20 8.24
N LYS A 286 -1.05 -20.87 8.47
CA LYS A 286 -2.18 -21.76 8.23
C LYS A 286 -3.47 -20.98 8.02
N TYR A 287 -4.37 -21.58 7.25
CA TYR A 287 -5.73 -21.06 7.15
C TYR A 287 -6.46 -21.12 8.50
N PRO A 288 -7.14 -20.03 8.90
CA PRO A 288 -7.93 -20.02 10.12
C PRO A 288 -9.17 -20.91 10.00
N THR A 289 -9.75 -21.32 11.13
CA THR A 289 -10.93 -22.21 11.14
C THR A 289 -12.15 -21.61 10.45
N TYR A 290 -12.34 -20.29 10.57
CA TYR A 290 -13.43 -19.56 9.90
C TYR A 290 -13.26 -19.45 8.39
N ALA A 291 -12.07 -19.75 7.82
CA ALA A 291 -11.87 -19.76 6.37
C ALA A 291 -12.89 -20.69 5.67
N LYS A 292 -13.24 -21.82 6.31
CA LYS A 292 -14.26 -22.74 5.80
C LYS A 292 -15.63 -22.08 5.67
N ARG A 293 -15.98 -21.16 6.58
CA ARG A 293 -17.23 -20.41 6.51
C ARG A 293 -17.18 -19.40 5.37
N LEU A 294 -16.09 -18.61 5.29
CA LEU A 294 -15.87 -17.64 4.22
C LEU A 294 -15.91 -18.28 2.82
N TRP A 295 -15.30 -19.45 2.64
CA TRP A 295 -15.32 -20.17 1.37
C TRP A 295 -16.69 -20.76 1.05
N LYS A 296 -17.41 -21.25 2.07
CA LYS A 296 -18.74 -21.84 1.89
C LYS A 296 -19.78 -20.80 1.45
N GLU A 297 -19.65 -19.55 1.88
CA GLU A 297 -20.57 -18.45 1.50
C GLU A 297 -20.70 -18.29 -0.03
N HIS A 298 -19.61 -18.53 -0.77
CA HIS A 298 -19.53 -18.35 -2.22
C HIS A 298 -19.04 -19.59 -2.98
N ASN A 299 -19.24 -20.78 -2.40
CA ASN A 299 -18.87 -22.07 -3.02
C ASN A 299 -17.41 -22.18 -3.49
N VAL A 300 -16.50 -21.46 -2.82
CA VAL A 300 -15.09 -21.34 -3.21
C VAL A 300 -14.36 -22.66 -3.05
N LYS A 301 -13.64 -23.08 -4.09
CA LYS A 301 -12.79 -24.26 -4.16
C LYS A 301 -11.41 -23.86 -4.65
N LEU A 302 -10.45 -23.88 -3.74
CA LEU A 302 -9.09 -23.44 -4.04
C LEU A 302 -8.23 -24.60 -4.51
N ASP A 303 -7.41 -24.35 -5.53
CA ASP A 303 -6.26 -25.19 -5.85
C ASP A 303 -5.20 -24.99 -4.77
N ILE A 304 -5.21 -25.86 -3.77
CA ILE A 304 -4.25 -25.91 -2.66
C ILE A 304 -3.58 -27.27 -2.69
N THR A 305 -2.25 -27.29 -2.81
CA THR A 305 -1.46 -28.51 -2.70
C THR A 305 -0.99 -28.75 -1.27
N GLU A 306 -0.59 -29.99 -0.95
CA GLU A 306 0.05 -30.29 0.34
C GLU A 306 1.34 -29.49 0.53
N GLN A 307 2.12 -29.31 -0.55
CA GLN A 307 3.32 -28.50 -0.53
C GLN A 307 3.00 -27.04 -0.17
N ASP A 308 1.93 -26.46 -0.72
CA ASP A 308 1.53 -25.09 -0.39
C ASP A 308 1.30 -24.94 1.12
N LEU A 309 0.62 -25.89 1.76
CA LEU A 309 0.39 -25.88 3.21
C LEU A 309 1.66 -26.04 4.03
N GLU A 310 2.68 -26.72 3.51
CA GLU A 310 4.00 -26.77 4.15
C GLU A 310 4.76 -25.46 4.01
N GLU A 311 4.73 -24.84 2.82
CA GLU A 311 5.39 -23.55 2.58
C GLU A 311 4.81 -22.47 3.49
N LEU A 312 3.48 -22.38 3.61
CA LEU A 312 2.82 -21.41 4.50
C LEU A 312 3.32 -21.54 5.95
N LYS A 313 3.52 -22.76 6.46
CA LYS A 313 4.02 -22.99 7.82
C LYS A 313 5.48 -22.58 7.99
N LYS A 314 6.31 -22.80 6.97
CA LYS A 314 7.75 -22.52 7.01
C LYS A 314 8.06 -21.05 6.76
N GLY A 315 7.18 -20.33 6.08
CA GLY A 315 7.37 -18.94 5.67
C GLY A 315 6.48 -17.92 6.38
N THR A 316 6.33 -18.01 7.71
CA THR A 316 5.60 -16.98 8.45
C THR A 316 6.41 -15.69 8.57
N VAL A 317 5.75 -14.54 8.45
CA VAL A 317 6.40 -13.22 8.51
C VAL A 317 6.99 -12.90 9.87
N ASP A 318 8.04 -12.06 9.90
CA ASP A 318 8.74 -11.62 11.11
C ASP A 318 8.00 -10.49 11.83
N MET A 319 7.30 -9.65 11.07
CA MET A 319 6.62 -8.44 11.55
C MET A 319 5.24 -8.30 10.88
N TYR A 320 4.32 -7.65 11.59
CA TYR A 320 3.01 -7.31 11.04
C TYR A 320 2.99 -5.83 10.71
N THR A 321 2.86 -5.49 9.43
CA THR A 321 2.78 -4.09 9.01
C THR A 321 1.46 -3.79 8.36
N PHE A 322 1.02 -2.55 8.50
CA PHE A 322 -0.29 -2.14 7.99
C PHE A 322 -0.33 -0.65 7.64
N SER A 323 -1.24 -0.30 6.73
CA SER A 323 -1.72 1.06 6.56
C SER A 323 -2.86 1.34 7.54
N TYR A 324 -3.01 2.58 7.98
CA TYR A 324 -4.19 3.02 8.72
C TYR A 324 -4.58 4.42 8.29
N TYR A 325 -5.83 4.59 7.87
CA TYR A 325 -6.34 5.88 7.45
C TYR A 325 -7.67 6.25 8.13
N MET A 326 -8.49 5.25 8.44
CA MET A 326 -9.86 5.44 8.90
C MET A 326 -10.40 4.19 9.61
N SER A 327 -11.59 4.32 10.19
CA SER A 327 -12.46 3.23 10.64
C SER A 327 -13.78 3.20 9.87
N GLN A 328 -14.50 2.08 9.98
CA GLN A 328 -15.82 1.88 9.40
C GLN A 328 -16.80 1.40 10.47
N ALA A 329 -18.01 1.97 10.47
CA ALA A 329 -19.13 1.37 11.19
C ALA A 329 -19.87 0.39 10.26
N VAL A 330 -20.33 -0.73 10.82
CA VAL A 330 -21.06 -1.78 10.09
C VAL A 330 -22.32 -2.15 10.85
N THR A 331 -23.39 -2.44 10.12
CA THR A 331 -24.70 -2.80 10.68
C THR A 331 -25.47 -3.73 9.76
N THR A 332 -26.39 -4.48 10.34
CA THR A 332 -27.38 -5.35 9.68
C THR A 332 -28.74 -4.67 9.52
N HIS A 333 -28.93 -3.51 10.15
CA HIS A 333 -30.15 -2.71 10.03
C HIS A 333 -30.20 -1.93 8.71
N GLU A 334 -31.40 -1.66 8.20
CA GLU A 334 -31.58 -0.71 7.09
C GLU A 334 -31.06 0.67 7.52
N ASN A 335 -30.20 1.27 6.69
CA ASN A 335 -29.58 2.56 6.97
C ASN A 335 -29.41 3.35 5.67
N ASP A 336 -29.98 4.56 5.64
CA ASP A 336 -29.94 5.47 4.50
C ASP A 336 -28.67 6.36 4.49
N ASP A 337 -27.88 6.38 5.57
CA ASP A 337 -26.63 7.16 5.70
C ASP A 337 -25.40 6.28 5.45
N ALA A 338 -25.34 5.70 4.26
CA ALA A 338 -24.19 4.94 3.77
C ALA A 338 -23.02 5.88 3.43
N VAL A 339 -21.81 5.50 3.83
CA VAL A 339 -20.58 6.20 3.42
C VAL A 339 -20.12 5.61 2.09
N SER A 340 -20.03 6.48 1.07
CA SER A 340 -19.39 6.18 -0.21
C SER A 340 -18.28 7.20 -0.46
N GLY A 341 -17.05 6.81 -0.12
CA GLY A 341 -15.83 7.61 -0.36
C GLY A 341 -14.81 6.79 -1.14
N ASN A 342 -13.72 7.42 -1.60
CA ASN A 342 -12.69 6.70 -2.34
C ASN A 342 -12.06 5.60 -1.46
N MET A 343 -12.34 4.31 -1.75
CA MET A 343 -11.97 3.16 -0.92
C MET A 343 -12.60 3.11 0.49
N SER A 344 -13.67 3.89 0.74
CA SER A 344 -14.42 3.93 2.00
C SER A 344 -15.84 3.39 1.81
N PHE A 345 -16.24 2.46 2.67
CA PHE A 345 -17.49 1.70 2.60
C PHE A 345 -18.13 1.59 3.99
N GLY A 346 -19.38 1.13 4.06
CA GLY A 346 -20.11 0.93 5.31
C GLY A 346 -21.07 2.09 5.63
N VAL A 347 -21.43 2.22 6.89
CA VAL A 347 -22.37 3.26 7.36
C VAL A 347 -21.64 4.37 8.09
N ARG A 348 -22.23 5.58 8.09
CA ARG A 348 -21.63 6.72 8.79
C ARG A 348 -21.60 6.45 10.28
N ASN A 349 -20.43 6.65 10.88
CA ASN A 349 -20.29 6.65 12.31
C ASN A 349 -20.70 8.04 12.83
N PRO A 350 -21.78 8.16 13.62
CA PRO A 350 -22.31 9.46 14.05
C PRO A 350 -21.39 10.21 15.02
N TYR A 351 -20.31 9.58 15.49
CA TYR A 351 -19.33 10.15 16.41
C TYR A 351 -18.05 10.66 15.74
N LEU A 352 -17.90 10.46 14.42
CA LEU A 352 -16.68 10.78 13.68
C LEU A 352 -16.91 11.87 12.64
N GLU A 353 -15.86 12.64 12.40
CA GLU A 353 -15.78 13.60 11.30
C GLU A 353 -15.19 12.94 10.05
N TYR A 354 -15.43 13.51 8.87
CA TYR A 354 -15.03 12.92 7.58
C TYR A 354 -14.30 13.97 6.73
N SER A 355 -13.23 13.54 6.05
CA SER A 355 -12.50 14.37 5.08
C SER A 355 -13.30 14.59 3.78
N ASP A 356 -12.81 15.50 2.94
CA ASP A 356 -13.39 15.80 1.62
C ASP A 356 -13.46 14.59 0.68
N TRP A 357 -12.65 13.55 0.91
CA TRP A 357 -12.69 12.27 0.17
C TRP A 357 -13.47 11.16 0.89
N GLY A 358 -14.19 11.49 1.98
CA GLY A 358 -15.08 10.59 2.70
C GLY A 358 -14.39 9.63 3.68
N TRP A 359 -13.15 9.93 4.10
CA TRP A 359 -12.43 9.13 5.10
C TRP A 359 -12.72 9.63 6.51
N ALA A 360 -13.14 8.74 7.40
CA ALA A 360 -13.43 9.05 8.79
C ALA A 360 -12.13 9.37 9.56
N LEU A 361 -12.11 10.48 10.29
CA LEU A 361 -11.02 10.85 11.19
C LEU A 361 -11.18 10.09 12.52
N ASP A 362 -10.39 9.03 12.71
CA ASP A 362 -10.46 8.21 13.92
C ASP A 362 -9.07 7.81 14.46
N PRO A 363 -8.38 8.71 15.18
CA PRO A 363 -7.10 8.37 15.80
C PRO A 363 -7.21 7.26 16.85
N LYS A 364 -8.34 7.14 17.55
CA LYS A 364 -8.55 6.08 18.57
C LYS A 364 -8.71 4.72 17.93
N GLY A 365 -9.26 4.68 16.71
CA GLY A 365 -9.32 3.46 15.93
C GLY A 365 -7.94 2.91 15.58
N LEU A 366 -6.90 3.74 15.45
CA LEU A 366 -5.52 3.29 15.29
C LEU A 366 -5.02 2.59 16.55
N ARG A 367 -5.24 3.18 17.73
CA ARG A 367 -4.91 2.53 19.01
C ARG A 367 -5.62 1.18 19.16
N TYR A 368 -6.93 1.16 18.91
CA TYR A 368 -7.72 -0.07 18.95
C TYR A 368 -7.16 -1.16 18.02
N TYR A 369 -6.80 -0.78 16.79
CA TYR A 369 -6.20 -1.69 15.82
C TYR A 369 -4.85 -2.24 16.31
N LEU A 370 -3.97 -1.36 16.81
CA LEU A 370 -2.66 -1.73 17.34
C LEU A 370 -2.76 -2.76 18.47
N GLU A 371 -3.59 -2.48 19.48
CA GLU A 371 -3.81 -3.39 20.62
C GLU A 371 -4.38 -4.74 20.14
N MET A 372 -5.42 -4.71 19.30
CA MET A 372 -6.06 -5.93 18.80
C MET A 372 -5.11 -6.81 17.99
N ILE A 373 -4.33 -6.21 17.08
CA ILE A 373 -3.41 -6.96 16.23
C ILE A 373 -2.23 -7.48 17.05
N TYR A 374 -1.71 -6.69 17.99
CA TYR A 374 -0.62 -7.13 18.85
C TYR A 374 -1.05 -8.30 19.74
N ASP A 375 -2.19 -8.21 20.43
CA ASP A 375 -2.73 -9.30 21.25
C ASP A 375 -2.96 -10.58 20.44
N ARG A 376 -3.26 -10.44 19.14
CA ARG A 376 -3.55 -11.57 18.26
C ARG A 376 -2.31 -12.32 17.78
N TYR A 377 -1.21 -11.61 17.52
CA TYR A 377 -0.05 -12.16 16.82
C TYR A 377 1.26 -12.08 17.61
N GLU A 378 1.38 -11.17 18.57
CA GLU A 378 2.58 -10.93 19.38
C GLU A 378 3.85 -10.79 18.51
N LYS A 379 3.69 -10.13 17.36
CA LYS A 379 4.78 -9.77 16.43
C LYS A 379 5.02 -8.26 16.50
N PRO A 380 6.26 -7.78 16.28
CA PRO A 380 6.52 -6.36 16.16
C PRO A 380 5.64 -5.74 15.08
N LEU A 381 5.06 -4.58 15.38
CA LEU A 381 4.18 -3.83 14.50
C LEU A 381 4.93 -2.66 13.85
N MET A 382 4.56 -2.34 12.61
CA MET A 382 4.87 -1.05 12.01
C MET A 382 3.64 -0.47 11.33
N VAL A 383 3.33 0.79 11.62
CA VAL A 383 2.37 1.56 10.83
C VAL A 383 3.14 2.08 9.61
N VAL A 384 2.97 1.43 8.47
CA VAL A 384 3.78 1.70 7.28
C VAL A 384 3.11 2.66 6.30
N GLU A 385 1.90 3.09 6.62
CA GLU A 385 1.12 4.08 5.90
C GLU A 385 0.10 4.70 6.86
N ASN A 386 0.07 6.03 6.92
CA ASN A 386 -0.96 6.83 7.58
C ASN A 386 -0.87 8.23 7.00
N GLY A 387 -2.00 8.90 6.76
CA GLY A 387 -1.98 10.24 6.18
C GLY A 387 -3.33 10.80 5.81
N LEU A 388 -3.35 12.12 5.64
CA LEU A 388 -4.54 12.86 5.24
C LEU A 388 -4.34 13.43 3.83
N GLY A 389 -5.15 12.94 2.90
CA GLY A 389 -5.27 13.54 1.57
C GLY A 389 -6.17 14.76 1.64
N ALA A 390 -5.63 15.93 1.36
CA ALA A 390 -6.33 17.21 1.43
C ALA A 390 -5.83 18.16 0.33
N TYR A 391 -6.59 19.21 0.05
CA TYR A 391 -6.14 20.31 -0.79
C TYR A 391 -5.09 21.13 -0.06
N ASP A 392 -4.06 21.60 -0.77
CA ASP A 392 -3.13 22.61 -0.27
C ASP A 392 -3.29 23.91 -1.07
N THR A 393 -3.11 25.04 -0.40
CA THR A 393 -3.01 26.37 -1.02
C THR A 393 -1.56 26.84 -0.92
N VAL A 394 -1.00 27.30 -2.04
CA VAL A 394 0.30 27.97 -2.08
C VAL A 394 0.05 29.46 -1.95
N GLU A 395 0.53 30.06 -0.87
CA GLU A 395 0.37 31.49 -0.59
C GLU A 395 1.23 32.35 -1.54
N GLU A 396 1.00 33.66 -1.57
CA GLU A 396 1.74 34.59 -2.45
C GLU A 396 3.26 34.56 -2.23
N ASP A 397 3.71 34.24 -1.00
CA ASP A 397 5.12 34.10 -0.63
C ASP A 397 5.70 32.70 -0.90
N GLY A 398 4.88 31.76 -1.37
CA GLY A 398 5.23 30.38 -1.66
C GLY A 398 5.13 29.42 -0.47
N SER A 399 4.70 29.89 0.70
CA SER A 399 4.43 29.03 1.86
C SER A 399 3.13 28.23 1.68
N ILE A 400 2.99 27.16 2.46
CA ILE A 400 1.81 26.29 2.49
C ILE A 400 1.47 25.99 3.95
N HIS A 401 0.37 26.56 4.42
CA HIS A 401 -0.10 26.43 5.80
C HIS A 401 -1.05 25.24 5.97
N ASP A 402 -0.49 24.07 6.23
CA ASP A 402 -1.22 22.80 6.27
C ASP A 402 -1.52 22.28 7.68
N ASN A 403 -2.03 23.17 8.55
CA ASN A 403 -2.33 22.83 9.95
C ASN A 403 -3.32 21.66 10.08
N TYR A 404 -4.26 21.49 9.15
CA TYR A 404 -5.17 20.33 9.12
C TYR A 404 -4.43 18.99 9.04
N ARG A 405 -3.28 18.95 8.35
CA ARG A 405 -2.44 17.75 8.23
C ARG A 405 -1.63 17.51 9.50
N ILE A 406 -1.14 18.58 10.12
CA ILE A 406 -0.47 18.53 11.43
C ILE A 406 -1.41 17.96 12.49
N GLU A 407 -2.63 18.49 12.60
CA GLU A 407 -3.60 18.05 13.60
C GLU A 407 -4.04 16.59 13.40
N TYR A 408 -4.17 16.15 12.14
CA TYR A 408 -4.39 14.73 11.83
C TYR A 408 -3.28 13.85 12.39
N TYR A 409 -2.02 14.15 12.07
CA TYR A 409 -0.90 13.32 12.49
C TYR A 409 -0.66 13.38 13.99
N ARG A 410 -0.74 14.57 14.60
CA ARG A 410 -0.66 14.77 16.06
C ARG A 410 -1.60 13.82 16.79
N ALA A 411 -2.88 13.81 16.43
CA ALA A 411 -3.87 12.98 17.09
C ALA A 411 -3.58 11.46 16.96
N HIS A 412 -3.10 11.00 15.80
CA HIS A 412 -2.74 9.59 15.62
C HIS A 412 -1.46 9.21 16.39
N ILE A 413 -0.47 10.10 16.43
CA ILE A 413 0.79 9.87 17.17
C ILE A 413 0.53 9.76 18.68
N GLU A 414 -0.36 10.59 19.22
CA GLU A 414 -0.78 10.50 20.62
C GLU A 414 -1.42 9.14 20.95
N GLU A 415 -2.27 8.61 20.06
CA GLU A 415 -2.92 7.32 20.24
C GLU A 415 -1.95 6.13 20.05
N MET A 416 -0.96 6.25 19.15
CA MET A 416 0.14 5.29 19.06
C MET A 416 0.98 5.25 20.35
N ALA A 417 1.27 6.41 20.94
CA ALA A 417 2.03 6.49 22.19
C ALA A 417 1.30 5.79 23.35
N LYS A 418 -0.02 5.91 23.40
CA LYS A 418 -0.87 5.20 24.38
C LYS A 418 -0.85 3.69 24.15
N ALA A 419 -0.98 3.23 22.90
CA ALA A 419 -0.88 1.80 22.58
C ALA A 419 0.47 1.20 23.00
N ILE A 420 1.58 1.93 22.80
CA ILE A 420 2.91 1.51 23.28
C ILE A 420 2.96 1.46 24.82
N GLU A 421 2.37 2.44 25.51
CA GLU A 421 2.28 2.44 26.98
C GLU A 421 1.47 1.25 27.51
N ASP A 422 0.45 0.81 26.75
CA ASP A 422 -0.37 -0.37 27.05
C ASP A 422 0.30 -1.71 26.65
N GLY A 423 1.50 -1.66 26.08
CA GLY A 423 2.36 -2.83 25.86
C GLY A 423 2.51 -3.29 24.42
N VAL A 424 1.99 -2.55 23.44
CA VAL A 424 2.18 -2.85 22.02
C VAL A 424 3.64 -2.65 21.60
N ASP A 425 4.24 -3.67 20.99
CA ASP A 425 5.58 -3.56 20.36
C ASP A 425 5.48 -2.89 18.99
N LEU A 426 5.27 -1.58 18.98
CA LEU A 426 5.30 -0.75 17.77
C LEU A 426 6.72 -0.21 17.56
N ILE A 427 7.36 -0.63 16.45
CA ILE A 427 8.78 -0.34 16.20
C ILE A 427 9.00 0.74 15.13
N GLY A 428 7.97 1.17 14.42
CA GLY A 428 8.10 2.21 13.40
C GLY A 428 6.78 2.83 12.93
N TYR A 429 6.90 4.02 12.36
CA TYR A 429 5.82 4.82 11.79
C TYR A 429 6.33 5.55 10.54
N THR A 430 5.77 5.20 9.37
CA THR A 430 6.06 5.86 8.09
C THR A 430 4.81 6.48 7.49
N THR A 431 4.77 7.81 7.42
CA THR A 431 3.64 8.58 6.88
C THR A 431 3.52 8.40 5.37
N TRP A 432 2.30 8.19 4.87
CA TRP A 432 2.05 8.02 3.44
C TRP A 432 2.27 9.30 2.65
N GLY A 433 2.84 9.16 1.45
CA GLY A 433 3.03 10.25 0.52
C GLY A 433 3.78 11.41 1.16
N CYS A 434 4.84 11.14 1.91
CA CYS A 434 5.60 12.14 2.68
C CYS A 434 6.18 13.26 1.81
N ILE A 435 6.32 13.00 0.51
CA ILE A 435 6.41 13.97 -0.58
C ILE A 435 5.15 13.83 -1.43
N ASP A 436 4.57 14.95 -1.88
CA ASP A 436 3.39 14.91 -2.74
C ASP A 436 3.62 13.98 -3.93
N LEU A 437 2.61 13.18 -4.26
CA LEU A 437 2.69 12.17 -5.31
C LEU A 437 1.32 11.97 -5.95
N VAL A 438 1.26 11.22 -7.05
CA VAL A 438 0.01 10.89 -7.73
C VAL A 438 -0.83 9.99 -6.83
N SER A 439 -2.04 10.40 -6.45
CA SER A 439 -2.91 9.60 -5.58
C SER A 439 -3.29 8.24 -6.21
N ALA A 440 -3.41 7.19 -5.40
CA ALA A 440 -3.73 5.86 -5.92
C ALA A 440 -5.14 5.80 -6.53
N GLY A 441 -6.16 6.06 -5.71
CA GLY A 441 -7.56 5.83 -6.10
C GLY A 441 -8.08 6.80 -7.18
N THR A 442 -7.64 8.06 -7.19
CA THR A 442 -8.12 9.07 -8.17
C THR A 442 -7.07 9.50 -9.19
N GLY A 443 -5.78 9.22 -8.98
CA GLY A 443 -4.72 9.68 -9.90
C GLY A 443 -4.49 11.20 -9.83
N GLU A 444 -4.92 11.84 -8.74
CA GLU A 444 -4.88 13.29 -8.55
C GLU A 444 -3.56 13.70 -7.88
N MET A 445 -2.97 14.81 -8.34
CA MET A 445 -1.96 15.57 -7.60
C MET A 445 -2.61 16.53 -6.61
N ARG A 446 -3.84 17.00 -6.86
CA ARG A 446 -4.55 17.93 -5.95
C ARG A 446 -4.90 17.32 -4.58
N LYS A 447 -4.98 15.99 -4.50
CA LYS A 447 -5.13 15.24 -3.25
C LYS A 447 -3.75 15.02 -2.63
N ARG A 448 -3.27 16.01 -1.87
CA ARG A 448 -1.89 16.07 -1.36
C ARG A 448 -1.77 15.46 0.03
N TYR A 449 -0.64 14.79 0.27
CA TYR A 449 -0.32 14.10 1.53
C TYR A 449 0.97 14.60 2.17
N GLY A 450 1.87 15.20 1.38
CA GLY A 450 3.26 15.33 1.77
C GLY A 450 3.54 16.43 2.76
N PHE A 451 4.68 16.30 3.41
CA PHE A 451 5.40 17.38 4.08
C PHE A 451 6.18 18.23 3.08
N ILE A 452 6.50 17.63 1.93
CA ILE A 452 7.18 18.26 0.81
C ILE A 452 6.16 18.44 -0.30
N TYR A 453 5.90 19.68 -0.68
CA TYR A 453 5.07 20.02 -1.83
C TYR A 453 5.83 19.77 -3.12
N VAL A 454 5.13 19.27 -4.14
CA VAL A 454 5.64 19.19 -5.52
C VAL A 454 4.75 20.05 -6.41
N ASP A 455 5.39 21.00 -7.11
CA ASP A 455 4.75 21.85 -8.12
C ASP A 455 4.40 21.05 -9.38
N LYS A 456 3.35 20.24 -9.27
CA LYS A 456 2.71 19.48 -10.33
C LYS A 456 1.20 19.47 -10.07
N HIS A 457 0.41 19.58 -11.13
CA HIS A 457 -1.04 19.64 -11.11
C HIS A 457 -1.66 18.51 -11.94
N ASP A 458 -2.96 18.30 -11.77
CA ASP A 458 -3.70 17.21 -12.41
C ASP A 458 -3.75 17.28 -13.94
N ASP A 459 -3.60 18.48 -14.51
CA ASP A 459 -3.53 18.71 -15.95
C ASP A 459 -2.12 18.49 -16.53
N GLY A 460 -1.18 18.04 -15.70
CA GLY A 460 0.23 17.82 -16.06
C GLY A 460 1.09 19.08 -15.98
N SER A 461 0.53 20.25 -15.71
CA SER A 461 1.31 21.49 -15.55
C SER A 461 2.08 21.52 -14.23
N GLY A 462 3.08 22.40 -14.14
CA GLY A 462 3.94 22.59 -12.95
C GLY A 462 5.43 22.46 -13.28
N THR A 463 6.29 22.98 -12.41
CA THR A 463 7.75 22.98 -12.60
C THR A 463 8.47 21.77 -11.99
N MET A 464 7.75 20.86 -11.33
CA MET A 464 8.27 19.75 -10.52
C MET A 464 9.16 20.19 -9.34
N LYS A 465 9.20 21.48 -8.99
CA LYS A 465 9.98 21.96 -7.85
C LYS A 465 9.42 21.43 -6.54
N ARG A 466 10.33 21.14 -5.60
CA ARG A 466 10.01 20.76 -4.23
C ARG A 466 10.08 21.97 -3.30
N SER A 467 9.08 22.14 -2.44
CA SER A 467 9.09 23.13 -1.35
C SER A 467 8.62 22.50 -0.03
N ARG A 468 9.04 23.10 1.09
CA ARG A 468 8.70 22.61 2.44
C ARG A 468 7.36 23.23 2.84
N LYS A 469 6.41 22.43 3.33
CA LYS A 469 5.18 22.90 3.97
C LYS A 469 5.44 23.18 5.45
N ASP A 470 4.49 23.78 6.17
CA ASP A 470 4.63 23.97 7.62
C ASP A 470 4.82 22.63 8.36
N SER A 471 4.07 21.62 7.94
CA SER A 471 4.16 20.24 8.44
C SER A 471 5.56 19.62 8.29
N PHE A 472 6.40 20.11 7.37
CA PHE A 472 7.81 19.70 7.25
C PHE A 472 8.59 19.98 8.53
N TYR A 473 8.51 21.22 9.00
CA TYR A 473 9.23 21.67 10.19
C TYR A 473 8.63 21.08 11.46
N TRP A 474 7.30 20.92 11.48
CA TRP A 474 6.60 20.22 12.54
C TRP A 474 7.09 18.77 12.69
N TYR A 475 7.05 17.96 11.62
CA TYR A 475 7.43 16.55 11.73
C TYR A 475 8.93 16.39 12.01
N LYS A 476 9.78 17.31 11.52
CA LYS A 476 11.18 17.38 11.94
C LYS A 476 11.36 17.49 13.46
N LYS A 477 10.55 18.32 14.11
CA LYS A 477 10.54 18.49 15.56
C LYS A 477 9.98 17.26 16.28
N VAL A 478 8.94 16.62 15.73
CA VAL A 478 8.41 15.33 16.23
C VAL A 478 9.54 14.29 16.26
N ILE A 479 10.27 14.11 15.16
CA ILE A 479 11.35 13.12 15.10
C ILE A 479 12.49 13.48 16.07
N ALA A 480 12.90 14.76 16.09
CA ALA A 480 14.00 15.22 16.96
C ALA A 480 13.68 15.04 18.46
N SER A 481 12.41 15.18 18.84
CA SER A 481 11.91 14.98 20.20
C SER A 481 11.48 13.54 20.48
N GLN A 482 11.58 12.63 19.50
CA GLN A 482 11.09 11.25 19.61
C GLN A 482 9.60 11.17 19.99
N GLY A 483 8.79 12.04 19.39
CA GLY A 483 7.34 12.13 19.62
C GLY A 483 6.95 12.81 20.93
N GLU A 484 7.89 13.42 21.67
CA GLU A 484 7.58 14.14 22.92
C GLU A 484 7.10 15.57 22.68
N ASP A 485 7.52 16.20 21.58
CA ASP A 485 7.11 17.54 21.18
C ASP A 485 6.30 17.47 19.89
N LEU A 486 4.99 17.64 20.05
CA LEU A 486 4.04 17.69 18.95
C LEU A 486 3.55 19.14 18.68
N ASP A 487 3.97 20.16 19.45
CA ASP A 487 3.40 21.54 19.42
C ASP A 487 4.15 22.50 18.53
#